data_AF-D4E2R4-F1
#
_entry.id   AF-D4E2R4-F1
#
_cell.length_a   1.000
_cell.length_b   1.000
_cell.length_c   1.000
_cell.angle_alpha   90.00
_cell.angle_beta   90.00
_cell.angle_gamma   90.00
#
_symmetry.space_group_name_H-M   'P 1'
#
loop_
_entity.id
_entity.type
_entity.pdbx_description
1 polymer ?
#
loop_
_entity_poly.entity_id
_entity_poly.type
_entity_poly.pdbx_seq_one_letter_code
_entity_poly.pdbx_strand_id
1 'polypeptide(L)' 'MVDVKATNVKLVDRACRIVTEATGADRSQAEAALTQTGFEVKPAILMILAEVSAEEAQRRLQRHHGFLRAALAG' A
#
# COMPACT_ATOMS: atom_id res chain seq x y z
N MET A 1 4.09 -12.14 -1.85
CA MET A 1 4.07 -11.48 -3.17
C MET A 1 3.13 -10.27 -3.05
N VAL A 2 3.67 -9.05 -3.12
CA VAL A 2 2.95 -7.78 -2.82
C VAL A 2 2.67 -6.96 -4.10
N ASP A 3 2.99 -7.51 -5.27
CA ASP A 3 2.73 -6.92 -6.59
C ASP A 3 1.41 -7.43 -7.15
N VAL A 4 0.30 -7.03 -6.52
CA VAL A 4 -1.06 -7.32 -6.97
C VAL A 4 -1.84 -6.02 -7.05
N LYS A 5 -2.42 -5.74 -8.22
CA LYS A 5 -3.48 -4.75 -8.37
C LYS A 5 -4.82 -5.43 -8.18
N ALA A 6 -5.62 -4.99 -7.22
CA ALA A 6 -6.91 -5.62 -6.98
C ALA A 6 -7.94 -5.18 -8.03
N THR A 7 -8.27 -6.07 -8.96
CA THR A 7 -9.24 -5.80 -10.04
C THR A 7 -10.60 -6.46 -9.81
N ASN A 8 -10.74 -7.27 -8.77
CA ASN A 8 -12.01 -7.89 -8.38
C ASN A 8 -12.18 -7.89 -6.86
N VAL A 9 -13.41 -8.08 -6.39
CA VAL A 9 -13.77 -8.01 -4.96
C VAL A 9 -12.94 -8.96 -4.09
N LYS A 10 -12.60 -10.15 -4.61
CA LYS A 10 -11.77 -11.13 -3.88
C LYS A 10 -10.32 -10.64 -3.71
N LEU A 11 -9.78 -10.00 -4.73
CA LEU A 11 -8.44 -9.42 -4.69
C LEU A 11 -8.41 -8.16 -3.82
N VAL A 12 -9.52 -7.40 -3.73
CA VAL A 12 -9.61 -6.24 -2.84
C VAL A 12 -9.59 -6.69 -1.39
N ASP A 13 -10.39 -7.70 -1.02
CA ASP A 13 -10.36 -8.26 0.34
C ASP A 13 -8.96 -8.80 0.70
N ARG A 14 -8.31 -9.48 -0.26
CA ARG A 14 -6.93 -9.95 -0.10
C ARG A 14 -5.95 -8.78 0.09
N ALA A 15 -6.05 -7.74 -0.72
CA ALA A 15 -5.21 -6.55 -0.61
C ALA A 15 -5.37 -5.89 0.76
N CYS A 16 -6.61 -5.72 1.23
CA CYS A 16 -6.89 -5.18 2.57
C CYS A 16 -6.21 -6.01 3.65
N ARG A 17 -6.35 -7.34 3.63
CA ARG A 17 -5.69 -8.22 4.60
C ARG A 17 -4.17 -8.05 4.58
N ILE A 18 -3.55 -8.01 3.40
CA ILE A 18 -2.10 -7.82 3.29
C ILE A 18 -1.68 -6.48 3.90
N VAL A 19 -2.43 -5.40 3.63
CA VAL A 19 -2.13 -4.08 4.18
C VAL A 19 -2.30 -4.08 5.70
N THR A 20 -3.40 -4.60 6.23
CA THR A 20 -3.66 -4.71 7.67
C THR A 20 -2.58 -5.55 8.36
N GLU A 21 -2.20 -6.71 7.81
CA GLU A 21 -1.14 -7.56 8.37
C GLU A 21 0.24 -6.88 8.35
N ALA A 22 0.56 -6.13 7.28
CA ALA A 22 1.85 -5.47 7.14
C ALA A 22 1.99 -4.20 7.98
N THR A 23 0.88 -3.52 8.28
CA THR A 23 0.87 -2.19 8.92
C THR A 23 0.35 -2.21 10.34
N GLY A 24 -0.42 -3.23 10.73
CA GLY A 24 -1.17 -3.27 11.98
C GLY A 24 -2.39 -2.35 12.00
N ALA A 25 -2.70 -1.67 10.88
CA ALA A 25 -3.83 -0.75 10.78
C ALA A 25 -5.17 -1.48 10.62
N ASP A 26 -6.24 -0.82 11.00
CA ASP A 26 -7.59 -1.37 10.87
C ASP A 26 -8.00 -1.54 9.40
N ARG A 27 -8.95 -2.44 9.15
CA ARG A 27 -9.45 -2.73 7.81
C ARG A 27 -9.95 -1.47 7.08
N SER A 28 -10.64 -0.58 7.78
CA SER A 28 -11.14 0.70 7.24
C SER A 28 -10.01 1.63 6.79
N GLN A 29 -8.90 1.68 7.54
CA GLN A 29 -7.71 2.45 7.14
C GLN A 29 -7.03 1.82 5.93
N ALA A 30 -6.91 0.49 5.90
CA ALA A 30 -6.38 -0.25 4.75
C ALA A 30 -7.22 -0.04 3.48
N GLU A 31 -8.54 -0.09 3.58
CA GLU A 31 -9.47 0.17 2.47
C GLU A 31 -9.33 1.60 1.94
N ALA A 32 -9.23 2.59 2.84
CA ALA A 32 -9.04 3.99 2.46
C ALA A 32 -7.70 4.20 1.75
N ALA A 33 -6.61 3.62 2.26
CA ALA A 33 -5.29 3.72 1.63
C ALA A 33 -5.27 3.03 0.26
N LEU A 34 -5.82 1.83 0.15
CA LEU A 34 -5.93 1.10 -1.12
C LEU A 34 -6.76 1.87 -2.15
N THR A 35 -7.86 2.51 -1.73
CA THR A 35 -8.67 3.32 -2.64
C THR A 35 -7.88 4.51 -3.18
N GLN A 36 -7.11 5.19 -2.31
CA GLN A 36 -6.27 6.32 -2.72
C GLN A 36 -5.11 5.93 -3.65
N THR A 37 -4.65 4.68 -3.60
CA THR A 37 -3.55 4.19 -4.44
C THR A 37 -4.00 3.44 -5.69
N GLY A 38 -5.30 3.43 -6.01
CA GLY A 38 -5.82 2.66 -7.15
C GLY A 38 -5.69 1.14 -6.97
N PHE A 39 -5.81 0.70 -5.72
CA PHE A 39 -5.69 -0.67 -5.24
C PHE A 39 -4.30 -1.30 -5.39
N GLU A 40 -3.27 -0.47 -5.29
CA GLU A 40 -1.88 -0.91 -5.21
C GLU A 40 -1.44 -1.08 -3.75
N VAL A 41 -0.99 -2.30 -3.40
CA VAL A 41 -0.69 -2.68 -2.01
C VAL A 41 0.57 -2.00 -1.47
N LYS A 42 1.67 -1.96 -2.25
CA LYS A 42 2.94 -1.35 -1.82
C LYS A 42 2.78 0.13 -1.44
N PRO A 43 2.22 1.00 -2.30
CA PRO A 43 2.01 2.40 -1.92
C PRO A 43 1.04 2.52 -0.75
N ALA A 44 0.01 1.66 -0.64
CA ALA A 44 -0.93 1.72 0.49
C ALA A 44 -0.24 1.40 1.83
N ILE A 45 0.66 0.40 1.85
CA ILE A 45 1.49 0.10 3.03
C ILE A 45 2.39 1.29 3.37
N LEU A 46 3.03 1.90 2.36
CA LEU A 46 3.92 3.05 2.58
C LEU A 46 3.15 4.27 3.12
N MET A 47 1.97 4.55 2.58
CA MET A 47 1.11 5.65 3.06
C MET A 47 0.80 5.52 4.54
N ILE A 48 0.47 4.31 5.00
CA ILE A 48 0.11 4.06 6.39
C ILE A 48 1.34 4.13 7.31
N LEU A 49 2.45 3.49 6.93
CA LEU A 49 3.64 3.42 7.78
C LEU A 49 4.46 4.73 7.81
N ALA A 50 4.49 5.47 6.71
CA ALA A 50 5.24 6.72 6.60
C ALA A 50 4.35 7.98 6.71
N GLU A 51 3.05 7.81 6.89
CA GLU A 51 2.05 8.89 6.98
C GLU A 51 2.15 9.91 5.81
N VAL A 52 2.34 9.40 4.60
CA VAL A 52 2.48 10.21 3.37
C VAL A 52 1.26 10.07 2.46
N SER A 53 1.11 11.02 1.53
CA SER A 53 0.08 10.95 0.49
C SER A 53 0.34 9.82 -0.51
N ALA A 54 -0.69 9.38 -1.24
CA ALA A 54 -0.57 8.36 -2.27
C ALA A 54 0.45 8.72 -3.35
N GLU A 55 0.47 9.98 -3.79
CA GLU A 55 1.42 10.45 -4.78
C GLU A 55 2.87 10.39 -4.26
N GLU A 56 3.08 10.80 -3.01
CA GLU A 56 4.40 10.74 -2.39
C GLU A 56 4.86 9.30 -2.20
N ALA A 57 3.95 8.42 -1.79
CA ALA A 57 4.23 6.99 -1.68
C ALA A 57 4.65 6.38 -3.02
N GLN A 58 3.95 6.73 -4.11
CA GLN A 58 4.31 6.29 -5.45
C GLN A 58 5.66 6.86 -5.89
N ARG A 59 5.95 8.14 -5.65
CA ARG A 59 7.25 8.75 -5.96
C ARG A 59 8.40 8.08 -5.22
N ARG A 60 8.26 7.85 -3.92
CA ARG A 60 9.27 7.14 -3.11
C ARG A 60 9.49 5.72 -3.62
N LEU A 61 8.40 4.97 -3.88
CA LEU A 61 8.52 3.64 -4.45
C LEU A 61 9.23 3.64 -5.80
N GLN A 62 8.92 4.59 -6.70
CA GLN A 62 9.62 4.71 -7.98
C GLN A 62 11.11 5.02 -7.79
N ARG A 63 11.46 5.94 -6.89
CA ARG A 63 12.85 6.29 -6.56
C ARG A 63 13.65 5.09 -6.04
N HIS A 64 12.98 4.20 -5.32
CA HIS A 64 13.57 2.98 -4.78
C HIS A 64 13.25 1.73 -5.61
N HIS A 65 12.95 1.87 -6.91
CA HIS A 65 12.71 0.76 -7.85
C HIS A 65 11.65 -0.27 -7.37
N GLY A 66 10.63 0.19 -6.65
CA GLY A 66 9.54 -0.64 -6.13
C GLY A 66 9.90 -1.45 -4.87
N PHE A 67 11.06 -1.20 -4.25
CA PHE A 67 11.46 -1.83 -2.99
C PHE A 67 10.86 -1.09 -1.79
N LEU A 68 9.79 -1.67 -1.23
CA LEU A 68 9.06 -1.11 -0.09
C LEU A 68 9.98 -0.84 1.11
N ARG A 69 10.87 -1.78 1.44
CA ARG A 69 11.78 -1.63 2.59
C ARG A 69 12.77 -0.46 2.42
N ALA A 70 13.22 -0.21 1.20
CA ALA A 70 14.10 0.92 0.92
C ALA A 70 13.32 2.24 0.94
N ALA A 71 12.09 2.25 0.42
CA ALA A 71 11.21 3.41 0.45
C ALA A 71 10.73 3.81 1.86
N LEU A 72 10.69 2.88 2.81
CA LEU A 72 10.41 3.18 4.23
C LEU A 72 11.60 3.77 4.98
N ALA A 73 12.82 3.53 4.51
CA ALA A 73 14.04 4.01 5.14
C ALA A 73 14.52 5.37 4.59
N GLY A 74 13.80 5.93 3.60
CA GLY A 74 14.16 7.12 2.83
C GLY A 74 13.27 8.32 3.09
#